data_AF-A0A962IFL4-F1
#
_entry.id   AF-A0A962IFL4-F1
#
_cell.length_a   1.000
_cell.length_b   1.000
_cell.length_c   1.000
_cell.angle_alpha   90.00
_cell.angle_beta   90.00
_cell.angle_gamma   90.00
#
_symmetry.space_group_name_H-M   'P 1'
#
loop_
_entity.id
_entity.type
_entity.pdbx_description
1 polymer ?
#
loop_
_entity_poly.entity_id
_entity_poly.type
_entity_poly.pdbx_seq_one_letter_code
_entity_poly.pdbx_strand_id
1 'polypeptide(L)'
;MIAIINRGKRQGIKPGYVLGIYHEGRVLEDKFRFYHGREPKPSGGTQLTQLPPEKVSNAIVYSVSENLSYALILDSAREVQNGDRIGNP
;
A
#
# COMPACT_ATOMS: atom_id res chain seq x y z
N MET A 1 -8.44 10.82 12.47
CA MET A 1 -7.82 11.32 11.22
C MET A 1 -8.68 10.86 10.03
N ILE A 2 -8.75 11.64 8.95
CA ILE A 2 -9.57 11.33 7.77
C ILE A 2 -8.65 11.11 6.57
N ALA A 3 -8.93 10.08 5.77
CA ALA A 3 -8.29 9.86 4.48
C ALA A 3 -9.27 10.16 3.34
N ILE A 4 -8.74 10.76 2.26
CA ILE A 4 -9.47 10.94 1.01
C ILE A 4 -8.95 9.91 0.02
N ILE A 5 -9.85 9.06 -0.48
CA ILE A 5 -9.54 7.98 -1.41
C ILE A 5 -9.97 8.43 -2.81
N ASN A 6 -9.09 8.27 -3.79
CA ASN A 6 -9.32 8.64 -5.20
C ASN A 6 -10.24 7.65 -5.95
N ARG A 7 -11.20 7.06 -5.24
CA ARG A 7 -12.20 6.11 -5.74
C ARG A 7 -13.52 6.39 -5.04
N GLY A 8 -14.61 6.38 -5.81
CA GLY A 8 -15.96 6.67 -5.37
C GLY A 8 -16.98 5.70 -5.96
N LYS A 9 -18.22 6.18 -6.17
CA LYS A 9 -19.34 5.36 -6.68
C LYS A 9 -19.04 4.71 -8.02
N ARG A 10 -18.33 5.40 -8.92
CA ARG A 10 -17.96 4.87 -10.24
C ARG A 10 -17.06 3.64 -10.16
N GLN A 11 -16.35 3.45 -9.06
CA GLN A 11 -15.50 2.28 -8.81
C GLN A 11 -16.13 1.31 -7.80
N GLY A 12 -17.42 1.48 -7.49
CA GLY A 12 -18.17 0.57 -6.65
C GLY A 12 -17.91 0.70 -5.14
N ILE A 13 -17.28 1.79 -4.70
CA ILE A 13 -17.11 2.07 -3.27
C ILE A 13 -18.47 2.38 -2.65
N LYS A 14 -18.72 1.83 -1.46
CA LYS A 14 -19.95 2.06 -0.71
C LYS A 14 -19.62 2.51 0.73
N PRO A 15 -20.49 3.31 1.36
CA PRO A 15 -20.41 3.57 2.79
C PRO A 15 -20.41 2.26 3.58
N GLY A 16 -19.66 2.22 4.67
CA GLY A 16 -19.49 1.05 5.52
C GLY A 16 -18.37 0.09 5.09
N TYR A 17 -17.74 0.29 3.92
CA TYR A 17 -16.60 -0.54 3.52
C TYR A 17 -15.42 -0.34 4.47
N VAL A 18 -14.85 -1.46 4.91
CA VAL A 18 -13.59 -1.49 5.66
C VAL A 18 -12.46 -1.77 4.68
N LEU A 19 -11.44 -0.93 4.70
CA LEU A 19 -10.31 -0.95 3.78
C LEU A 19 -9.01 -0.99 4.56
N GLY A 20 -8.03 -1.73 4.05
CA GLY A 20 -6.66 -1.69 4.56
C GLY A 20 -5.87 -0.53 3.92
N ILE A 21 -5.09 0.16 4.73
CA ILE A 21 -4.08 1.14 4.28
C ILE A 21 -2.72 0.45 4.29
N TYR A 22 -1.98 0.53 3.19
CA TYR A 22 -0.71 -0.16 2.99
C TYR A 22 0.39 0.83 2.61
N HIS A 23 1.51 0.77 3.30
CA HIS A 23 2.71 1.48 2.91
C HIS A 23 3.49 0.65 1.90
N GLU A 24 4.08 1.29 0.89
CA GLU A 24 4.97 0.59 -0.02
C GLU A 24 6.23 0.12 0.75
N GLY A 25 6.58 -1.15 0.58
CA GLY A 25 7.80 -1.70 1.18
C GLY A 25 9.03 -0.99 0.62
N ARG A 26 10.09 -0.86 1.40
CA ARG A 26 11.30 -0.16 0.95
C ARG A 26 12.01 -0.92 -0.17
N VAL A 27 12.69 -0.19 -1.05
CA VAL A 27 13.63 -0.76 -2.02
C VAL A 27 14.98 -0.94 -1.34
N LEU A 28 15.48 -2.17 -1.33
CA LEU A 28 16.73 -2.55 -0.67
C LEU A 28 17.66 -3.26 -1.65
N GLU A 29 18.96 -3.13 -1.43
CA GLU A 29 19.96 -3.97 -2.11
C GLU A 29 19.89 -5.40 -1.57
N ASP A 30 19.60 -6.35 -2.46
CA ASP A 30 19.62 -7.77 -2.12
C ASP A 30 21.03 -8.34 -2.31
N LYS A 31 21.73 -8.50 -1.17
CA LYS A 31 23.11 -9.01 -1.12
C LYS A 31 23.21 -10.53 -1.31
N PHE A 32 22.09 -11.27 -1.23
CA PHE A 32 22.11 -12.74 -1.14
C PHE A 32 21.39 -13.45 -2.29
N ARG A 33 20.78 -12.74 -3.24
CA ARG A 33 20.06 -13.37 -4.37
C ARG A 33 20.91 -14.32 -5.24
N PHE A 34 22.23 -14.16 -5.23
CA PHE A 34 23.16 -15.00 -6.00
C PHE A 34 23.39 -16.39 -5.39
N TYR A 35 22.95 -16.66 -4.16
CA TYR A 35 23.10 -17.97 -3.50
C TYR A 35 22.05 -19.01 -3.93
N HIS A 36 21.02 -18.62 -4.69
CA HIS A 36 19.95 -19.52 -5.17
C HIS A 36 20.19 -20.08 -6.59
N GLY A 37 21.45 -20.35 -6.95
CA GLY A 37 21.79 -21.14 -8.14
C GLY A 37 21.53 -20.48 -9.51
N ARG A 38 21.29 -19.17 -9.56
CA ARG A 38 21.26 -18.41 -10.82
C ARG A 38 22.65 -17.87 -11.10
N GLU A 39 23.20 -18.20 -12.27
CA GLU A 39 24.48 -17.69 -12.74
C GLU A 39 24.53 -16.15 -12.60
N PRO A 40 25.63 -15.59 -12.06
CA PRO A 40 25.77 -14.15 -11.93
C PRO A 40 25.75 -13.52 -13.32
N LYS A 41 24.81 -12.60 -13.57
CA LYS A 41 24.85 -11.78 -14.79
C LYS A 41 26.10 -10.90 -14.74
N PRO A 42 26.87 -10.78 -15.83
CA PRO A 42 28.16 -10.06 -15.86
C PRO A 42 28.05 -8.52 -15.75
N SER A 43 26.85 -7.99 -15.56
CA SER A 43 26.62 -6.57 -15.27
C SER A 43 26.66 -6.34 -13.76
N GLY A 44 27.81 -5.88 -13.25
CA GLY A 44 28.06 -5.58 -11.82
C GLY A 44 27.24 -4.42 -11.28
N GLY A 45 25.92 -4.59 -11.20
CA GLY A 45 25.00 -3.61 -10.63
C GLY A 45 24.36 -4.14 -9.34
N THR A 46 24.33 -3.29 -8.31
CA THR A 46 23.51 -3.47 -7.11
C THR A 46 22.07 -3.81 -7.50
N GLN A 47 21.64 -5.04 -7.19
CA GLN A 47 20.29 -5.50 -7.52
C GLN A 47 19.32 -5.01 -6.45
N LEU A 48 18.54 -4.00 -6.80
CA LEU A 48 17.49 -3.46 -5.95
C LEU A 48 16.23 -4.36 -5.99
N THR A 49 15.73 -4.72 -4.80
CA THR A 49 14.51 -5.50 -4.60
C THR A 49 13.54 -4.71 -3.73
N GLN A 50 12.28 -4.59 -4.16
CA GLN A 50 11.23 -3.95 -3.38
C GLN A 50 10.63 -4.96 -2.40
N LEU A 51 10.55 -4.59 -1.13
CA LEU A 51 9.80 -5.35 -0.14
C LEU A 51 8.29 -5.32 -0.45
N PRO A 52 7.54 -6.36 -0.07
CA PRO A 52 6.08 -6.34 -0.14
C PRO A 52 5.50 -5.16 0.66
N PRO A 53 4.34 -4.63 0.24
CA PRO A 53 3.65 -3.60 1.00
C PRO A 53 3.27 -4.09 2.40
N GLU A 54 3.39 -3.22 3.40
CA GLU A 54 3.03 -3.50 4.79
C GLU A 54 1.71 -2.83 5.15
N LYS A 55 0.85 -3.52 5.91
CA LYS A 55 -0.39 -2.94 6.41
C LYS A 55 -0.11 -1.95 7.54
N VAL A 56 -0.63 -0.74 7.42
CA VAL A 56 -0.43 0.39 8.33
C VAL A 56 -1.61 0.57 9.27
N SER A 57 -2.82 0.51 8.72
CA SER A 57 -4.06 0.86 9.43
C SER A 57 -5.27 0.25 8.73
N ASN A 58 -6.41 0.22 9.41
CA ASN A 58 -7.71 0.05 8.76
C ASN A 58 -8.37 1.41 8.55
N ALA A 59 -9.35 1.49 7.65
CA ALA A 59 -10.19 2.67 7.49
C ALA A 59 -11.63 2.27 7.14
N ILE A 60 -12.61 3.02 7.64
CA ILE A 60 -14.03 2.83 7.32
C ILE A 60 -14.54 3.97 6.46
N VAL A 61 -15.11 3.65 5.30
CA VAL A 61 -15.69 4.64 4.39
C VAL A 61 -17.02 5.13 4.94
N TYR A 62 -17.21 6.45 5.08
CA TYR A 62 -18.46 7.03 5.59
C TYR A 62 -19.17 7.95 4.59
N SER A 63 -18.45 8.50 3.60
CA SER A 63 -19.03 9.35 2.56
C SER A 63 -18.42 9.03 1.21
N VAL A 64 -19.27 8.93 0.18
CA VAL A 64 -18.86 8.51 -1.16
C VAL A 64 -19.46 9.45 -2.21
N SER A 65 -18.59 10.12 -2.95
CA SER A 65 -18.91 10.92 -4.12
C SER A 65 -18.67 10.12 -5.40
N GLU A 66 -18.82 10.72 -6.59
CA GLU A 66 -18.69 10.01 -7.86
C GLU A 66 -17.28 9.43 -8.10
N ASN A 67 -16.24 10.21 -7.81
CA ASN A 67 -14.83 9.85 -8.09
C ASN A 67 -13.94 9.78 -6.84
N LEU A 68 -14.47 10.12 -5.66
CA LEU A 68 -13.73 10.13 -4.40
C LEU A 68 -14.59 9.61 -3.26
N SER A 69 -13.94 9.19 -2.18
CA SER A 69 -14.60 8.81 -0.93
C SER A 69 -13.79 9.27 0.27
N TYR A 70 -14.48 9.45 1.39
CA TYR A 70 -13.90 9.82 2.68
C TYR A 70 -13.99 8.65 3.64
N ALA A 71 -12.87 8.37 4.30
CA ALA A 71 -12.77 7.29 5.27
C ALA A 71 -12.18 7.77 6.60
N LEU A 72 -12.71 7.22 7.69
CA LEU A 72 -12.14 7.38 9.03
C LEU A 72 -11.06 6.33 9.22
N ILE A 73 -9.86 6.78 9.60
CA ILE A 73 -8.73 5.88 9.89
C ILE A 73 -8.91 5.29 11.29
N LEU A 74 -8.70 3.97 11.40
CA LEU A 74 -8.88 3.15 12.60
C LEU A 74 -7.59 2.39 12.93
N ASP A 75 -7.27 2.27 14.22
CA ASP A 75 -6.22 1.43 14.79
C ASP A 75 -4.90 1.43 13.99
N SER A 76 -4.24 2.58 13.93
CA SER A 76 -3.01 2.75 13.17
C SER A 76 -1.80 2.19 13.93
N ALA A 77 -1.12 1.19 13.36
CA ALA A 77 0.12 0.64 13.89
C ALA A 77 1.35 1.48 13.50
N ARG A 78 1.27 2.18 12.37
CA ARG A 78 2.26 3.16 11.90
C ARG A 78 1.53 4.42 11.42
N GLU A 79 2.29 5.49 11.19
CA GLU A 79 1.76 6.71 10.61
C GLU A 79 1.21 6.46 9.20
N VAL A 80 0.01 6.99 8.93
CA VAL A 80 -0.58 6.99 7.59
C VAL A 80 -0.07 8.21 6.82
N GLN A 81 0.42 7.99 5.61
CA GLN A 81 1.02 9.04 4.77
C GLN A 81 0.31 9.18 3.43
N ASN A 82 0.40 10.39 2.86
CA ASN A 82 -0.06 10.60 1.49
C ASN A 82 0.78 9.76 0.52
N GLY A 83 0.11 8.95 -0.30
CA GLY A 83 0.76 7.99 -1.19
C GLY A 83 0.58 6.54 -0.77
N ASP A 84 0.13 6.29 0.47
CA ASP A 84 -0.25 4.94 0.91
C ASP A 84 -1.36 4.38 0.03
N ARG A 85 -1.28 3.07 -0.22
CA ARG A 85 -2.20 2.34 -1.09
C ARG A 85 -3.38 1.81 -0.29
N ILE A 86 -4.54 1.75 -0.93
CA ILE A 86 -5.78 1.24 -0.34
C ILE A 86 -6.11 -0.13 -0.95
N GLY A 87 -6.43 -1.11 -0.10
CA GLY A 87 -6.69 -2.48 -0.52
C GLY A 87 -7.70 -3.21 0.37
N ASN A 88 -7.93 -4.49 0.04
CA ASN A 88 -8.73 -5.38 0.88
C ASN A 88 -8.02 -5.58 2.23
N PRO A 89 -8.71 -5.38 3.38
CA PRO A 89 -8.10 -5.44 4.70
C PRO A 89 -7.48 -6.80 5.05
#